data_AF-A0A412G1A1-F1
#
_entry.id   AF-A0A412G1A1-F1
#
_cell.length_a   1.000
_cell.length_b   1.000
_cell.length_c   1.000
_cell.angle_alpha   90.00
_cell.angle_beta   90.00
_cell.angle_gamma   90.00
#
_symmetry.space_group_name_H-M   'P 1'
#
loop_
_entity.id
_entity.type
_entity.pdbx_description
1 polymer ?
#
loop_
_entity_poly.entity_id
_entity_poly.type
_entity_poly.pdbx_seq_one_letter_code
_entity_poly.pdbx_strand_id
1 'polypeptide(L)'
;MNIDDLIIKYGLTIGRRFTRKEKNFFCNEIGKDFQALGYAVRGAIGKKKRTKGMNLMIGNVGKAKTIFVAHYDTLNHDFGNPIRYFPLDGNASFSSSFLPMNTPVILSMVLGLILLLGLGRKINFQDNLAMSVLILGILIALVVVSFMMTFRIGNKVNLNRNTSGVVTAYLIAQQLPEKLRDKVAFVLTDGGNGTHVGDYMLRDALPNTIKDRNVIILDCVGKGPRLGIGYFDASKANAEKLEAIVKAKDAEAKLHTSLVDEDHVKYTSLSFYEKGMIVCRGKNLNGSLIVENTATNHDDEIEREKIEALANDLTELAKQIS
;
A
#
# COMPACT_ATOMS: atom_id res chain seq x y z
N MET A 1 20.68 -3.24 12.21
CA MET A 1 19.42 -3.47 12.94
C MET A 1 18.92 -4.86 12.57
N ASN A 2 18.42 -5.61 13.54
CA ASN A 2 17.71 -6.87 13.25
C ASN A 2 16.24 -6.58 12.91
N ILE A 3 15.45 -7.62 12.59
CA ILE A 3 14.03 -7.45 12.27
C ILE A 3 13.22 -6.89 13.46
N ASP A 4 13.51 -7.29 14.69
CA ASP A 4 12.77 -6.83 15.87
C ASP A 4 12.95 -5.33 16.11
N ASP A 5 14.17 -4.81 15.99
CA ASP A 5 14.47 -3.38 16.06
C ASP A 5 13.65 -2.61 15.01
N LEU A 6 13.60 -3.14 13.78
CA LEU A 6 12.87 -2.54 12.67
C LEU A 6 11.36 -2.53 12.89
N ILE A 7 10.80 -3.61 13.45
CA ILE A 7 9.37 -3.68 13.76
C ILE A 7 9.02 -2.77 14.93
N ILE A 8 9.83 -2.72 15.99
CA ILE A 8 9.62 -1.81 17.11
C ILE A 8 9.67 -0.35 16.62
N LYS A 9 10.68 0.01 15.82
CA LYS A 9 10.83 1.36 15.29
C LYS A 9 9.73 1.67 14.28
N TYR A 10 9.67 0.96 13.16
CA TYR A 10 8.82 1.29 12.01
C TYR A 10 7.41 0.74 12.05
N GLY A 11 7.16 -0.30 12.83
CA GLY A 11 5.84 -0.91 12.98
C GLY A 11 5.05 -0.36 14.16
N LEU A 12 5.72 -0.17 15.31
CA LEU A 12 5.05 0.19 16.56
C LEU A 12 5.24 1.67 16.93
N THR A 13 6.46 2.19 16.86
CA THR A 13 6.77 3.56 17.31
C THR A 13 6.37 4.61 16.27
N ILE A 14 6.75 4.40 15.01
CA ILE A 14 6.39 5.25 13.85
C ILE A 14 5.60 4.46 12.79
N GLY A 15 4.70 3.61 13.28
CA GLY A 15 3.83 2.74 12.49
C GLY A 15 2.77 3.45 11.66
N ARG A 16 2.27 4.60 12.14
CA ARG A 16 1.22 5.36 11.46
C ARG A 16 1.82 6.52 10.66
N ARG A 17 1.56 6.50 9.36
CA ARG A 17 2.11 7.43 8.35
C ARG A 17 0.98 8.01 7.50
N PHE A 18 0.00 8.60 8.18
CA PHE A 18 -1.24 9.07 7.55
C PHE A 18 -1.17 10.56 7.22
N THR A 19 -0.83 11.36 8.22
CA THR A 19 -0.69 12.81 8.09
C THR A 19 0.67 13.18 7.48
N ARG A 20 0.77 14.37 6.88
CA ARG A 20 2.03 14.86 6.32
C ARG A 20 3.15 14.94 7.37
N LYS A 21 2.84 15.30 8.61
CA LYS A 21 3.82 15.39 9.70
C LYS A 21 4.39 14.00 10.04
N GLU A 22 3.51 13.01 10.19
CA GLU A 22 3.91 11.61 10.45
C GLU A 22 4.75 11.06 9.30
N LYS A 23 4.32 11.27 8.04
CA LYS A 23 5.05 10.85 6.84
C LYS A 23 6.44 11.45 6.77
N ASN A 24 6.57 12.76 6.99
CA ASN A 24 7.86 13.45 6.98
C ASN A 24 8.79 12.93 8.08
N PHE A 25 8.26 12.71 9.29
CA PHE A 25 9.03 12.16 10.41
C PHE A 25 9.56 10.77 10.08
N PHE A 26 8.69 9.88 9.58
CA PHE A 26 9.09 8.55 9.13
C PHE A 26 10.17 8.60 8.04
N CYS A 27 9.99 9.40 6.98
CA CYS A 27 10.96 9.48 5.88
C CYS A 27 12.32 10.00 6.36
N ASN A 28 12.35 10.93 7.31
CA ASN A 28 13.59 11.42 7.91
C ASN A 28 14.29 10.32 8.71
N GLU A 29 13.55 9.60 9.56
CA GLU A 29 14.13 8.56 10.41
C GLU A 29 14.65 7.35 9.60
N ILE A 30 13.85 6.85 8.66
CA ILE A 30 14.30 5.74 7.81
C ILE A 30 15.39 6.16 6.84
N GLY A 31 15.36 7.41 6.37
CA GLY A 31 16.41 7.98 5.55
C GLY A 31 17.77 7.97 6.26
N LYS A 32 17.83 8.35 7.54
CA LYS A 32 19.06 8.27 8.34
C LYS A 32 19.57 6.84 8.47
N ASP A 33 18.68 5.88 8.66
CA ASP A 33 19.08 4.47 8.79
C ASP A 33 19.63 3.91 7.48
N PHE A 34 19.05 4.26 6.32
CA PHE A 34 19.62 3.92 5.01
C PHE A 34 20.95 4.63 4.76
N GLN A 35 21.11 5.88 5.20
CA GLN A 35 22.40 6.59 5.13
C GLN A 35 23.46 5.92 5.99
N ALA A 36 23.10 5.41 7.17
CA ALA A 36 24.00 4.65 8.03
C ALA A 36 24.45 3.31 7.40
N LEU A 37 23.64 2.74 6.50
CA LEU A 37 24.06 1.61 5.66
C LEU A 37 24.97 2.02 4.49
N GLY A 38 25.18 3.32 4.25
CA GLY A 38 26.03 3.86 3.19
C GLY A 38 25.29 4.23 1.89
N TYR A 39 23.95 4.31 1.91
CA TYR A 39 23.18 4.71 0.72
C TYR A 39 23.01 6.22 0.63
N ALA A 40 23.08 6.76 -0.58
CA ALA A 40 22.59 8.11 -0.86
C ALA A 40 21.06 8.12 -0.73
N VAL A 41 20.51 9.13 -0.03
CA VAL A 41 19.06 9.25 0.21
C VAL A 41 18.59 10.63 -0.24
N ARG A 42 17.51 10.66 -1.02
CA ARG A 42 16.90 11.89 -1.55
C ARG A 42 15.38 11.85 -1.43
N GLY A 43 14.80 12.85 -0.79
CA GLY A 43 13.36 13.10 -0.86
C GLY A 43 12.98 13.75 -2.19
N ALA A 44 12.02 13.17 -2.90
CA ALA A 44 11.47 13.74 -4.13
C ALA A 44 10.01 14.14 -3.88
N ILE A 45 9.71 15.44 -3.92
CA ILE A 45 8.36 15.97 -3.73
C ILE A 45 7.74 16.23 -5.09
N GLY A 46 6.50 15.78 -5.28
CA GLY A 46 5.78 15.94 -6.54
C GLY A 46 4.28 16.09 -6.32
N LYS A 47 3.57 16.27 -7.44
CA LYS A 47 2.11 16.31 -7.47
C LYS A 47 1.58 15.56 -8.68
N LYS A 48 0.48 14.84 -8.48
CA LYS A 48 -0.36 14.28 -9.55
C LYS A 48 -1.74 14.90 -9.43
N LYS A 49 -2.16 15.67 -10.44
CA LYS A 49 -3.37 16.50 -10.37
C LYS A 49 -3.36 17.38 -9.11
N ARG A 50 -4.31 17.18 -8.19
CA ARG A 50 -4.43 17.92 -6.92
C ARG A 50 -3.75 17.22 -5.73
N THR A 51 -3.25 15.99 -5.91
CA THR A 51 -2.62 15.23 -4.83
C THR A 51 -1.12 15.47 -4.81
N LYS A 52 -0.59 15.91 -3.67
CA LYS A 52 0.85 16.01 -3.43
C LYS A 52 1.35 14.74 -2.75
N GLY A 53 2.56 14.31 -3.08
CA GLY A 53 3.23 13.18 -2.46
C GLY A 53 4.73 13.42 -2.32
N MET A 54 5.39 12.60 -1.52
CA MET A 54 6.84 12.60 -1.37
C MET A 54 7.39 11.18 -1.44
N ASN A 55 8.27 10.89 -2.38
CA ASN A 55 8.98 9.62 -2.38
C ASN A 55 10.31 9.77 -1.66
N LEU A 56 10.76 8.70 -1.02
CA LEU A 56 12.14 8.57 -0.56
C LEU A 56 12.90 7.69 -1.56
N MET A 57 13.84 8.28 -2.28
CA MET A 57 14.72 7.60 -3.23
C MET A 57 16.03 7.25 -2.54
N ILE A 58 16.41 5.97 -2.57
CA ILE A 58 17.56 5.42 -1.86
C ILE A 58 18.46 4.69 -2.86
N GLY A 59 19.75 5.03 -2.87
CA GLY A 59 20.70 4.59 -3.88
C GLY A 59 20.58 5.37 -5.19
N ASN A 60 21.24 4.87 -6.24
CA ASN A 60 21.29 5.55 -7.54
C ASN A 60 20.11 5.15 -8.43
N VAL A 61 18.91 5.68 -8.15
CA VAL A 61 17.68 5.38 -8.91
C VAL A 61 17.84 5.60 -10.42
N GLY A 62 18.64 6.58 -10.86
CA GLY A 62 18.88 6.85 -12.29
C GLY A 62 19.68 5.77 -13.01
N LYS A 63 20.61 5.11 -12.31
CA LYS A 63 21.47 4.05 -12.88
C LYS A 63 20.99 2.64 -12.55
N ALA A 64 20.22 2.47 -11.47
CA ALA A 64 19.81 1.17 -10.98
C ALA A 64 19.07 0.34 -12.04
N LYS A 65 19.51 -0.90 -12.24
CA LYS A 65 18.84 -1.87 -13.11
C LYS A 65 17.64 -2.51 -12.42
N THR A 66 17.72 -2.67 -11.10
CA THR A 66 16.65 -3.22 -10.27
C THR A 66 16.19 -2.19 -9.24
N ILE A 67 14.89 -1.98 -9.12
CA ILE A 67 14.31 -1.03 -8.18
C ILE A 67 13.29 -1.76 -7.30
N PHE A 68 13.57 -1.82 -6.01
CA PHE A 68 12.60 -2.29 -5.02
C PHE A 68 11.69 -1.14 -4.61
N VAL A 69 10.37 -1.36 -4.65
CA VAL A 69 9.36 -0.35 -4.34
C VAL A 69 8.51 -0.84 -3.18
N ALA A 70 8.33 -0.01 -2.17
CA ALA A 70 7.39 -0.26 -1.07
C ALA A 70 6.67 1.04 -0.72
N HIS A 71 5.34 1.05 -0.77
CA HIS A 71 4.61 2.23 -0.33
C HIS A 71 4.65 2.33 1.20
N TYR A 72 4.94 3.50 1.73
CA TYR A 72 5.09 3.69 3.18
C TYR A 72 3.86 4.33 3.82
N ASP A 73 2.95 4.91 3.04
CA ASP A 73 1.78 5.59 3.59
C ASP A 73 0.81 4.62 4.29
N THR A 74 0.00 5.17 5.18
CA THR A 74 -1.04 4.44 5.91
C THR A 74 -2.40 4.63 5.26
N LEU A 75 -3.17 3.55 5.13
CA LEU A 75 -4.56 3.57 4.64
C LEU A 75 -5.51 4.13 5.72
N ASN A 76 -6.73 4.52 5.32
CA ASN A 76 -7.80 4.83 6.25
C ASN A 76 -8.21 3.59 7.06
N HIS A 77 -8.63 3.80 8.29
CA HIS A 77 -9.22 2.78 9.14
C HIS A 77 -10.61 2.40 8.61
N ASP A 78 -10.90 1.10 8.59
CA ASP A 78 -12.10 0.53 7.99
C ASP A 78 -13.20 0.15 9.02
N PHE A 79 -12.98 0.47 10.30
CA PHE A 79 -13.98 0.40 11.38
C PHE A 79 -14.68 -0.96 11.53
N GLY A 80 -13.98 -2.05 11.21
CA GLY A 80 -14.47 -3.42 11.38
C GLY A 80 -15.30 -3.95 10.21
N ASN A 81 -15.33 -3.23 9.08
CA ASN A 81 -15.89 -3.78 7.86
C ASN A 81 -15.03 -4.95 7.33
N PRO A 82 -15.65 -5.93 6.65
CA PRO A 82 -14.94 -7.09 6.12
C PRO A 82 -14.28 -6.79 4.76
N ILE A 83 -13.38 -5.81 4.69
CA ILE A 83 -12.60 -5.57 3.46
C ILE A 83 -11.57 -6.69 3.28
N ARG A 84 -11.58 -7.28 2.07
CA ARG A 84 -10.54 -8.18 1.60
C ARG A 84 -9.67 -7.41 0.61
N TYR A 85 -8.36 -7.44 0.84
CA TYR A 85 -7.39 -6.88 -0.10
C TYR A 85 -6.91 -7.97 -1.05
N PHE A 86 -6.84 -7.65 -2.35
CA PHE A 86 -6.41 -8.53 -3.42
C PHE A 86 -5.17 -7.91 -4.09
N PRO A 87 -3.95 -8.18 -3.61
CA PRO A 87 -2.74 -7.51 -4.11
C PRO A 87 -2.50 -7.70 -5.62
N LEU A 88 -2.99 -8.81 -6.17
CA LEU A 88 -2.83 -9.19 -7.58
C LEU A 88 -4.05 -8.83 -8.45
N ASP A 89 -5.12 -8.29 -7.85
CA ASP A 89 -6.34 -7.84 -8.54
C ASP A 89 -6.84 -6.54 -7.92
N GLY A 90 -6.47 -5.42 -8.55
CA GLY A 90 -6.83 -4.11 -8.07
C GLY A 90 -8.30 -3.76 -8.29
N ASN A 91 -8.97 -4.37 -9.27
CA ASN A 91 -10.42 -4.20 -9.45
C ASN A 91 -11.20 -4.91 -8.33
N ALA A 92 -10.81 -6.14 -7.98
CA ALA A 92 -11.39 -6.87 -6.85
C ALA A 92 -11.12 -6.14 -5.53
N SER A 93 -9.90 -5.62 -5.33
CA SER A 93 -9.57 -4.77 -4.16
C SER A 93 -10.46 -3.53 -4.08
N PHE A 94 -10.63 -2.83 -5.20
CA PHE A 94 -11.49 -1.64 -5.27
C PHE A 94 -12.95 -2.00 -4.97
N SER A 95 -13.48 -3.04 -5.61
CA SER A 95 -14.85 -3.51 -5.43
C SER A 95 -15.12 -3.95 -3.98
N SER A 96 -14.20 -4.72 -3.39
CA SER A 96 -14.31 -5.16 -1.99
C SER A 96 -14.27 -4.01 -0.99
N SER A 97 -13.61 -2.90 -1.34
CA SER A 97 -13.45 -1.75 -0.45
C SER A 97 -14.50 -0.66 -0.66
N PHE A 98 -15.08 -0.57 -1.86
CA PHE A 98 -15.92 0.54 -2.27
C PHE A 98 -17.20 0.63 -1.44
N LEU A 99 -17.95 -0.46 -1.33
CA LEU A 99 -19.22 -0.44 -0.60
C LEU A 99 -18.98 -0.22 0.90
N PRO A 100 -18.14 -1.02 1.61
CA PRO A 100 -18.00 -0.86 3.05
C PRO A 100 -17.49 0.52 3.48
N MET A 101 -16.55 1.09 2.73
CA MET A 101 -16.00 2.42 3.04
C MET A 101 -17.03 3.55 2.83
N ASN A 102 -18.02 3.36 1.94
CA ASN A 102 -19.04 4.37 1.65
C ASN A 102 -20.40 4.08 2.33
N THR A 103 -20.60 2.89 2.93
CA THR A 103 -21.85 2.50 3.58
C THR A 103 -22.39 3.54 4.56
N PRO A 104 -21.59 4.13 5.49
CA PRO A 104 -22.12 5.11 6.43
C PRO A 104 -22.71 6.35 5.74
N VAL A 105 -22.04 6.85 4.70
CA VAL A 105 -22.49 8.01 3.92
C VAL A 105 -23.72 7.67 3.08
N ILE A 106 -23.78 6.46 2.50
CA ILE A 106 -24.94 6.01 1.74
C ILE A 106 -26.17 5.88 2.65
N LEU A 107 -26.02 5.25 3.83
CA LEU A 107 -27.10 5.10 4.80
C LEU A 107 -27.59 6.44 5.32
N SER A 108 -26.68 7.37 5.60
CA SER A 108 -27.05 8.70 6.05
C SER A 108 -27.81 9.47 4.96
N MET A 109 -27.37 9.41 3.70
CA MET A 109 -28.08 10.03 2.57
C MET A 109 -29.48 9.44 2.38
N VAL A 110 -29.63 8.11 2.45
CA VAL A 110 -30.93 7.44 2.33
C VAL A 110 -31.86 7.86 3.47
N LEU A 111 -31.37 7.89 4.71
CA LEU A 111 -32.14 8.35 5.86
C LEU A 111 -32.57 9.81 5.70
N GLY A 112 -31.67 10.67 5.22
CA GLY A 112 -31.95 12.08 4.93
C GLY A 112 -33.06 12.23 3.88
N LEU A 113 -33.05 11.42 2.83
CA LEU A 113 -34.09 11.42 1.80
C LEU A 113 -35.45 10.95 2.37
N ILE A 114 -35.46 9.89 3.17
CA ILE A 114 -36.69 9.40 3.82
C ILE A 114 -37.31 10.48 4.72
N LEU A 115 -36.48 11.14 5.55
CA LEU A 115 -36.93 12.23 6.41
C LEU A 115 -37.43 13.42 5.61
N LEU A 116 -36.75 13.78 4.52
CA LEU A 116 -37.17 14.86 3.63
C LEU A 116 -38.53 14.56 2.98
N LEU A 117 -38.74 13.35 2.46
CA LEU A 117 -40.01 12.96 1.83
C LEU A 117 -41.16 12.83 2.83
N GLY A 118 -40.88 12.31 4.04
CA GLY A 118 -41.89 12.08 5.07
C GLY A 118 -42.27 13.31 5.89
N LEU A 119 -41.29 14.17 6.20
CA LEU A 119 -41.47 15.35 7.05
C LEU A 119 -41.41 16.66 6.29
N GLY A 120 -40.83 16.70 5.09
CA GLY A 120 -40.70 17.93 4.31
C GLY A 120 -42.04 18.59 3.99
N ARG A 121 -43.10 17.80 3.78
CA ARG A 121 -44.47 18.31 3.56
C ARG A 121 -45.07 19.00 4.80
N LYS A 122 -44.51 18.76 5.99
CA LYS A 122 -44.93 19.40 7.26
C LYS A 122 -44.17 20.70 7.55
N ILE A 123 -43.21 21.06 6.71
CA ILE A 123 -42.48 22.32 6.83
C ILE A 123 -43.40 23.45 6.35
N ASN A 124 -43.86 24.26 7.30
CA ASN A 124 -44.63 25.47 7.08
C ASN A 124 -44.21 26.53 8.11
N PHE A 125 -43.42 27.50 7.67
CA PHE A 125 -42.87 28.55 8.53
C PHE A 125 -43.91 29.59 8.98
N GLN A 126 -45.09 29.63 8.36
CA GLN A 126 -46.16 30.55 8.73
C GLN A 126 -47.01 29.97 9.88
N ASP A 127 -47.46 28.72 9.73
CA ASP A 127 -48.42 28.12 10.67
C ASP A 127 -47.76 27.27 11.76
N ASN A 128 -46.55 26.77 11.52
CA ASN A 128 -45.87 25.88 12.47
C ASN A 128 -44.35 26.09 12.44
N LEU A 129 -43.95 27.31 12.81
CA LEU A 129 -42.55 27.75 12.85
C LEU A 129 -41.66 26.80 13.66
N ALA A 130 -42.07 26.43 14.87
CA ALA A 130 -41.26 25.59 15.77
C ALA A 130 -40.99 24.20 15.17
N MET A 131 -42.02 23.54 14.63
CA MET A 131 -41.88 22.23 13.99
C MET A 131 -41.03 22.31 12.72
N SER A 132 -41.21 23.37 11.93
CA SER A 132 -40.45 23.61 10.69
C SER A 132 -38.96 23.81 10.96
N VAL A 133 -38.62 24.61 11.98
CA VAL A 133 -37.24 24.82 12.43
C VAL A 133 -36.63 23.51 12.94
N LEU A 134 -37.38 22.71 13.71
CA LEU A 134 -36.89 21.42 14.20
C LEU A 134 -36.58 20.45 13.04
N ILE A 135 -37.50 20.30 12.07
CA ILE A 135 -37.29 19.41 10.90
C ILE A 135 -36.08 19.88 10.09
N LEU A 136 -35.98 21.18 9.81
CA LEU A 136 -34.84 21.74 9.08
C LEU A 136 -33.53 21.52 9.85
N GLY A 137 -33.53 21.73 11.17
CA GLY A 137 -32.39 21.49 12.04
C GLY A 137 -31.91 20.04 11.99
N ILE A 138 -32.83 19.07 12.02
CA ILE A 138 -32.51 17.64 11.89
C ILE A 138 -31.90 17.33 10.52
N LEU A 139 -32.48 17.87 9.43
CA LEU A 139 -31.96 17.65 8.08
C LEU A 139 -30.55 18.24 7.91
N ILE A 140 -30.32 19.46 8.41
CA ILE A 140 -28.99 20.08 8.41
C ILE A 140 -28.01 19.26 9.24
N ALA A 141 -28.39 18.85 10.46
CA ALA A 141 -27.55 18.02 11.32
C ALA A 141 -27.16 16.71 10.63
N LEU A 142 -28.08 16.07 9.93
CA LEU A 142 -27.83 14.85 9.18
C LEU A 142 -26.87 15.07 8.01
N VAL A 143 -26.98 16.19 7.27
CA VAL A 143 -26.02 16.57 6.22
C VAL A 143 -24.63 16.81 6.82
N VAL A 144 -24.56 17.54 7.95
CA VAL A 144 -23.30 17.81 8.66
C VAL A 144 -22.67 16.51 9.14
N VAL A 145 -23.43 15.61 9.77
CA VAL A 145 -22.94 14.30 10.20
C VAL A 145 -22.47 13.46 9.01
N SER A 146 -23.22 13.45 7.90
CA SER A 146 -22.83 12.76 6.67
C SER A 146 -21.51 13.30 6.10
N PHE A 147 -21.35 14.62 6.09
CA PHE A 147 -20.11 15.27 5.67
C PHE A 147 -18.97 14.92 6.63
N MET A 148 -19.21 14.91 7.94
CA MET A 148 -18.21 14.52 8.92
C MET A 148 -17.74 13.07 8.75
N MET A 149 -18.61 12.15 8.34
CA MET A 149 -18.24 10.77 8.01
C MET A 149 -17.31 10.66 6.79
N THR A 150 -17.17 11.71 5.97
CA THR A 150 -16.18 11.73 4.88
C THR A 150 -14.76 11.98 5.39
N PHE A 151 -14.59 12.48 6.62
CA PHE A 151 -13.26 12.64 7.21
C PHE A 151 -12.66 11.28 7.51
N ARG A 152 -11.49 11.05 6.94
CA ARG A 152 -10.77 9.78 7.03
C ARG A 152 -9.84 9.79 8.22
N ILE A 153 -9.86 8.71 9.00
CA ILE A 153 -8.95 8.48 10.11
C ILE A 153 -7.96 7.42 9.66
N GLY A 154 -6.65 7.72 9.68
CA GLY A 154 -5.62 6.73 9.34
C GLY A 154 -5.58 5.57 10.33
N ASN A 155 -5.42 4.35 9.83
CA ASN A 155 -5.30 3.14 10.65
C ASN A 155 -4.11 3.24 11.62
N LYS A 156 -4.29 2.75 12.85
CA LYS A 156 -3.25 2.87 13.89
C LYS A 156 -2.13 1.87 13.70
N VAL A 157 -2.47 0.65 13.26
CA VAL A 157 -1.52 -0.45 13.09
C VAL A 157 -1.46 -0.82 11.62
N ASN A 158 -0.25 -0.99 11.07
CA ASN A 158 -0.03 -1.18 9.63
C ASN A 158 1.13 -2.16 9.41
N LEU A 159 1.23 -3.20 10.26
CA LEU A 159 2.40 -4.08 10.26
C LEU A 159 2.51 -4.84 8.95
N ASN A 160 1.42 -5.45 8.47
CA ASN A 160 1.43 -6.14 7.19
C ASN A 160 1.29 -5.13 6.03
N ARG A 161 0.30 -4.22 6.05
CA ARG A 161 0.08 -3.23 4.96
C ARG A 161 0.42 -1.79 5.40
N ASN A 162 1.63 -1.29 5.16
CA ASN A 162 2.72 -1.94 4.45
C ASN A 162 4.08 -1.72 5.11
N THR A 163 4.13 -1.77 6.45
CA THR A 163 5.41 -1.78 7.18
C THR A 163 6.26 -2.98 6.78
N SER A 164 5.64 -4.14 6.55
CA SER A 164 6.33 -5.36 6.13
C SER A 164 7.16 -5.13 4.86
N GLY A 165 6.59 -4.50 3.82
CA GLY A 165 7.31 -4.18 2.58
C GLY A 165 8.48 -3.22 2.79
N VAL A 166 8.29 -2.20 3.63
CA VAL A 166 9.35 -1.25 4.01
C VAL A 166 10.50 -1.97 4.73
N VAL A 167 10.18 -2.84 5.69
CA VAL A 167 11.17 -3.57 6.49
C VAL A 167 11.90 -4.58 5.61
N THR A 168 11.21 -5.29 4.71
CA THR A 168 11.85 -6.15 3.71
C THR A 168 12.80 -5.35 2.82
N ALA A 169 12.41 -4.15 2.34
CA ALA A 169 13.30 -3.30 1.55
C ALA A 169 14.57 -2.91 2.32
N TYR A 170 14.45 -2.56 3.59
CA TYR A 170 15.60 -2.26 4.44
C TYR A 170 16.52 -3.46 4.64
N LEU A 171 15.95 -4.64 4.93
CA LEU A 171 16.73 -5.88 5.11
C LEU A 171 17.49 -6.26 3.84
N ILE A 172 16.86 -6.15 2.66
CA ILE A 172 17.55 -6.35 1.37
C ILE A 172 18.72 -5.37 1.24
N ALA A 173 18.51 -4.09 1.53
CA ALA A 173 19.56 -3.08 1.44
C ALA A 173 20.75 -3.35 2.39
N GLN A 174 20.48 -3.89 3.57
CA GLN A 174 21.48 -4.29 4.55
C GLN A 174 22.28 -5.51 4.08
N GLN A 175 21.63 -6.47 3.41
CA GLN A 175 22.24 -7.71 2.92
C GLN A 175 22.97 -7.55 1.57
N LEU A 176 22.67 -6.49 0.82
CA LEU A 176 23.26 -6.27 -0.50
C LEU A 176 24.78 -5.99 -0.44
N PRO A 177 25.59 -6.74 -1.22
CA PRO A 177 27.00 -6.46 -1.38
C PRO A 177 27.24 -5.06 -1.97
N GLU A 178 28.29 -4.37 -1.52
CA GLU A 178 28.62 -3.00 -1.97
C GLU A 178 28.69 -2.88 -3.50
N LYS A 179 29.28 -3.87 -4.18
CA LYS A 179 29.38 -3.92 -5.65
C LYS A 179 28.05 -3.87 -6.41
N LEU A 180 26.92 -4.18 -5.75
CA LEU A 180 25.59 -4.15 -6.36
C LEU A 180 24.79 -2.89 -5.99
N ARG A 181 25.25 -2.07 -5.03
CA ARG A 181 24.51 -0.91 -4.53
C ARG A 181 24.34 0.20 -5.57
N ASP A 182 25.20 0.25 -6.60
CA ASP A 182 25.02 1.15 -7.74
C ASP A 182 24.01 0.63 -8.78
N LYS A 183 23.70 -0.67 -8.74
CA LYS A 183 22.79 -1.33 -9.69
C LYS A 183 21.41 -1.60 -9.10
N VAL A 184 21.26 -1.52 -7.79
CA VAL A 184 20.01 -1.74 -7.07
C VAL A 184 19.65 -0.47 -6.31
N ALA A 185 18.42 0.00 -6.48
CA ALA A 185 17.88 1.12 -5.72
C ALA A 185 16.60 0.74 -5.00
N PHE A 186 16.23 1.54 -4.02
CA PHE A 186 15.00 1.40 -3.25
C PHE A 186 14.20 2.69 -3.34
N VAL A 187 12.89 2.58 -3.49
CA VAL A 187 12.00 3.73 -3.51
C VAL A 187 10.84 3.47 -2.56
N LEU A 188 10.77 4.27 -1.50
CA LEU A 188 9.61 4.28 -0.62
C LEU A 188 8.59 5.29 -1.17
N THR A 189 7.45 4.79 -1.66
CA THR A 189 6.45 5.60 -2.36
C THR A 189 5.35 6.11 -1.43
N ASP A 190 4.82 7.30 -1.74
CA ASP A 190 3.64 7.86 -1.06
C ASP A 190 2.36 7.57 -1.86
N GLY A 191 1.26 7.41 -1.13
CA GLY A 191 -0.09 7.28 -1.68
C GLY A 191 -0.38 5.95 -2.36
N GLY A 192 0.35 4.88 -2.05
CA GLY A 192 0.15 3.53 -2.60
C GLY A 192 -1.18 2.90 -2.16
N ASN A 193 -1.82 3.46 -1.14
CA ASN A 193 -3.14 3.05 -0.68
C ASN A 193 -4.31 3.66 -1.47
N GLY A 194 -4.05 4.43 -2.54
CA GLY A 194 -5.14 4.97 -3.35
C GLY A 194 -4.71 5.73 -4.61
N THR A 195 -4.08 6.89 -4.45
CA THR A 195 -3.83 7.78 -5.60
C THR A 195 -2.64 7.35 -6.47
N HIS A 196 -1.76 6.52 -5.91
CA HIS A 196 -0.50 6.08 -6.52
C HIS A 196 0.32 7.26 -7.04
N VAL A 197 0.38 8.33 -6.24
CA VAL A 197 1.12 9.55 -6.59
C VAL A 197 2.62 9.27 -6.62
N GLY A 198 3.11 8.44 -5.71
CA GLY A 198 4.51 8.04 -5.65
C GLY A 198 4.94 7.19 -6.83
N ASP A 199 4.14 6.21 -7.25
CA ASP A 199 4.46 5.41 -8.44
C ASP A 199 4.48 6.26 -9.72
N TYR A 200 3.52 7.18 -9.86
CA TYR A 200 3.54 8.16 -10.94
C TYR A 200 4.81 9.02 -10.91
N MET A 201 5.23 9.50 -9.75
CA MET A 201 6.45 10.31 -9.59
C MET A 201 7.72 9.52 -9.91
N LEU A 202 7.79 8.23 -9.57
CA LEU A 202 8.93 7.39 -9.91
C LEU A 202 9.03 7.20 -11.42
N ARG A 203 7.90 6.89 -12.08
CA ARG A 203 7.82 6.76 -13.53
C ARG A 203 8.24 8.05 -14.24
N ASP A 204 7.77 9.20 -13.74
CA ASP A 204 8.11 10.53 -14.28
C ASP A 204 9.58 10.91 -14.07
N ALA A 205 10.20 10.46 -12.97
CA ALA A 205 11.62 10.68 -12.71
C ALA A 205 12.55 9.83 -13.61
N LEU A 206 12.02 8.79 -14.26
CA LEU A 206 12.75 7.88 -15.14
C LEU A 206 12.09 7.79 -16.52
N PRO A 207 11.89 8.93 -17.22
CA PRO A 207 11.19 8.94 -18.48
C PRO A 207 11.93 8.07 -19.48
N ASN A 208 11.20 7.21 -20.19
CA ASN A 208 11.70 6.28 -21.21
C ASN A 208 12.66 5.17 -20.73
N THR A 209 13.20 5.23 -19.52
CA THR A 209 14.14 4.20 -19.00
C THR A 209 13.51 3.29 -17.96
N ILE A 210 12.38 3.68 -17.36
CA ILE A 210 11.67 2.86 -16.35
C ILE A 210 11.22 1.50 -16.91
N LYS A 211 10.81 1.45 -18.19
CA LYS A 211 10.38 0.23 -18.88
C LYS A 211 11.49 -0.84 -18.98
N ASP A 212 12.75 -0.42 -18.92
CA ASP A 212 13.90 -1.31 -19.01
C ASP A 212 14.37 -1.81 -17.63
N ARG A 213 13.83 -1.24 -16.54
CA ARG A 213 14.23 -1.58 -15.16
C ARG A 213 13.40 -2.74 -14.63
N ASN A 214 14.03 -3.61 -13.85
CA ASN A 214 13.30 -4.61 -13.07
C ASN A 214 12.67 -3.91 -11.85
N VAL A 215 11.37 -3.67 -11.86
CA VAL A 215 10.66 -3.08 -10.71
C VAL A 215 10.02 -4.18 -9.87
N ILE A 216 10.38 -4.25 -8.59
CA ILE A 216 9.88 -5.28 -7.66
C ILE A 216 9.13 -4.58 -6.53
N ILE A 217 7.81 -4.74 -6.51
CA ILE A 217 6.93 -4.14 -5.50
C ILE A 217 6.79 -5.09 -4.32
N LEU A 218 6.94 -4.56 -3.12
CA LEU A 218 6.76 -5.25 -1.85
C LEU A 218 5.48 -4.72 -1.19
N ASP A 219 4.44 -5.55 -1.16
CA ASP A 219 3.13 -5.17 -0.62
C ASP A 219 2.53 -6.34 0.18
N CYS A 220 2.23 -6.14 1.46
CA CYS A 220 1.68 -7.18 2.34
C CYS A 220 2.54 -8.45 2.40
N VAL A 221 3.86 -8.32 2.53
CA VAL A 221 4.80 -9.46 2.55
C VAL A 221 4.95 -10.10 3.94
N GLY A 222 4.27 -9.56 4.95
CA GLY A 222 4.49 -9.90 6.35
C GLY A 222 3.72 -11.10 6.87
N LYS A 223 2.57 -11.45 6.28
CA LYS A 223 1.71 -12.53 6.82
C LYS A 223 1.01 -13.31 5.72
N GLY A 224 1.02 -14.63 5.84
CA GLY A 224 0.21 -15.51 5.01
C GLY A 224 0.92 -16.83 4.66
N PRO A 225 0.15 -17.90 4.46
CA PRO A 225 0.71 -19.22 4.14
C PRO A 225 1.30 -19.31 2.73
N ARG A 226 0.88 -18.45 1.79
CA ARG A 226 1.35 -18.48 0.39
C ARG A 226 2.17 -17.24 0.06
N LEU A 227 3.29 -17.42 -0.63
CA LEU A 227 4.03 -16.35 -1.29
C LEU A 227 3.40 -16.09 -2.66
N GLY A 228 2.87 -14.90 -2.85
CA GLY A 228 2.30 -14.40 -4.09
C GLY A 228 3.35 -13.73 -4.96
N ILE A 229 3.40 -14.08 -6.24
CA ILE A 229 4.24 -13.44 -7.26
C ILE A 229 3.36 -13.08 -8.45
N GLY A 230 2.96 -11.80 -8.54
CA GLY A 230 2.28 -11.26 -9.72
C GLY A 230 3.29 -10.61 -10.64
N TYR A 231 3.23 -10.87 -11.94
CA TYR A 231 4.19 -10.32 -12.89
C TYR A 231 3.58 -10.09 -14.27
N PHE A 232 4.09 -9.09 -14.99
CA PHE A 232 3.85 -8.96 -16.43
C PHE A 232 4.80 -9.86 -17.21
N ASP A 233 4.48 -10.13 -18.48
CA ASP A 233 5.25 -11.02 -19.34
C ASP A 233 6.74 -10.62 -19.42
N ALA A 234 7.04 -9.32 -19.47
CA ALA A 234 8.40 -8.78 -19.46
C ALA A 234 9.22 -9.14 -18.19
N SER A 235 8.54 -9.52 -17.11
CA SER A 235 9.12 -9.93 -15.82
C SER A 235 9.06 -11.44 -15.58
N LYS A 236 8.54 -12.23 -16.51
CA LYS A 236 8.36 -13.69 -16.36
C LYS A 236 9.64 -14.41 -15.93
N ALA A 237 10.75 -14.14 -16.63
CA ALA A 237 12.04 -14.74 -16.29
C ALA A 237 12.53 -14.37 -14.88
N ASN A 238 12.18 -13.19 -14.35
CA ASN A 238 12.53 -12.80 -12.99
C ASN A 238 11.63 -13.50 -11.96
N ALA A 239 10.34 -13.68 -12.28
CA ALA A 239 9.40 -14.43 -11.44
C ALA A 239 9.82 -15.90 -11.32
N GLU A 240 10.10 -16.57 -12.44
CA GLU A 240 10.57 -17.97 -12.47
C GLU A 240 11.88 -18.16 -11.69
N LYS A 241 12.82 -17.20 -11.78
CA LYS A 241 14.05 -17.21 -10.96
C LYS A 241 13.73 -17.10 -9.47
N LEU A 242 12.81 -16.22 -9.08
CA LEU A 242 12.41 -16.10 -7.67
C LEU A 242 11.76 -17.39 -7.17
N GLU A 243 10.88 -18.01 -7.95
CA GLU A 243 10.29 -19.30 -7.62
C GLU A 243 11.36 -20.38 -7.41
N ALA A 244 12.33 -20.45 -8.33
CA ALA A 244 13.43 -21.41 -8.24
C ALA A 244 14.29 -21.18 -6.97
N ILE A 245 14.60 -19.92 -6.63
CA ILE A 245 15.33 -19.57 -5.41
C ILE A 245 14.56 -20.04 -4.16
N VAL A 246 13.25 -19.76 -4.11
CA VAL A 246 12.40 -20.15 -2.98
C VAL A 246 12.32 -21.67 -2.87
N LYS A 247 12.04 -22.37 -3.97
CA LYS A 247 11.92 -23.84 -4.02
C LYS A 247 13.22 -24.56 -3.71
N ALA A 248 14.37 -23.99 -4.06
CA ALA A 248 15.67 -24.55 -3.73
C ALA A 248 15.93 -24.56 -2.21
N LYS A 249 15.33 -23.63 -1.46
CA LYS A 249 15.45 -23.55 0.01
C LYS A 249 14.33 -24.27 0.75
N ASP A 250 13.13 -24.25 0.17
CA ASP A 250 11.94 -24.91 0.72
C ASP A 250 11.11 -25.50 -0.44
N ALA A 251 11.30 -26.79 -0.69
CA ALA A 251 10.59 -27.52 -1.74
C ALA A 251 9.06 -27.52 -1.52
N GLU A 252 8.61 -27.44 -0.25
CA GLU A 252 7.20 -27.43 0.15
C GLU A 252 6.61 -26.01 0.19
N ALA A 253 7.39 -24.99 -0.16
CA ALA A 253 6.94 -23.61 -0.17
C ALA A 253 5.66 -23.46 -1.02
N LYS A 254 4.62 -22.91 -0.41
CA LYS A 254 3.34 -22.67 -1.09
C LYS A 254 3.43 -21.38 -1.87
N LEU A 255 3.54 -21.50 -3.18
CA LEU A 255 3.57 -20.36 -4.10
C LEU A 255 2.17 -20.10 -4.68
N HIS A 256 1.93 -18.85 -5.06
CA HIS A 256 0.80 -18.42 -5.86
C HIS A 256 1.31 -17.43 -6.90
N THR A 257 1.60 -17.94 -8.08
CA THR A 257 2.28 -17.17 -9.12
C THR A 257 1.33 -16.97 -10.28
N SER A 258 1.25 -15.73 -10.76
CA SER A 258 0.23 -15.36 -11.74
C SER A 258 0.80 -14.34 -12.71
N LEU A 259 0.70 -14.68 -13.99
CA LEU A 259 0.79 -13.69 -15.05
C LEU A 259 -0.44 -12.79 -14.91
N VAL A 260 -0.22 -11.50 -14.73
CA VAL A 260 -1.29 -10.51 -14.61
C VAL A 260 -1.36 -9.69 -15.90
N ASP A 261 -2.55 -9.21 -16.25
CA ASP A 261 -2.73 -8.21 -17.29
C ASP A 261 -2.96 -6.82 -16.68
N GLU A 262 -2.82 -5.77 -17.51
CA GLU A 262 -2.93 -4.38 -17.07
C GLU A 262 -4.32 -4.05 -16.50
N ASP A 263 -5.36 -4.71 -16.99
CA ASP A 263 -6.73 -4.47 -16.56
C ASP A 263 -6.97 -5.01 -15.15
N HIS A 264 -6.49 -6.21 -14.82
CA HIS A 264 -6.63 -6.82 -13.49
C HIS A 264 -5.86 -6.05 -12.42
N VAL A 265 -4.67 -5.54 -12.73
CA VAL A 265 -3.87 -4.78 -11.74
C VAL A 265 -4.10 -3.28 -11.79
N LYS A 266 -5.15 -2.85 -12.50
CA LYS A 266 -5.64 -1.47 -12.43
C LYS A 266 -5.90 -1.11 -10.98
N TYR A 267 -5.41 0.05 -10.54
CA TYR A 267 -5.43 0.50 -9.14
C TYR A 267 -4.43 -0.15 -8.18
N THR A 268 -3.45 -0.92 -8.67
CA THR A 268 -2.26 -1.31 -7.88
C THR A 268 -1.01 -0.55 -8.38
N SER A 269 0.05 -0.54 -7.57
CA SER A 269 1.34 0.04 -7.98
C SER A 269 1.94 -0.67 -9.20
N LEU A 270 1.60 -1.93 -9.45
CA LEU A 270 2.15 -2.71 -10.57
C LEU A 270 1.76 -2.12 -11.94
N SER A 271 0.57 -1.52 -12.04
CA SER A 271 0.08 -0.86 -13.27
C SER A 271 0.96 0.29 -13.80
N PHE A 272 1.97 0.74 -13.04
CA PHE A 272 2.88 1.82 -13.45
C PHE A 272 4.17 1.33 -14.12
N TYR A 273 4.45 0.03 -14.10
CA TYR A 273 5.75 -0.54 -14.48
C TYR A 273 5.60 -1.71 -15.44
N GLU A 274 5.89 -1.49 -16.73
CA GLU A 274 5.82 -2.51 -17.80
C GLU A 274 6.65 -3.75 -17.47
N LYS A 275 7.84 -3.55 -16.91
CA LYS A 275 8.73 -4.60 -16.40
C LYS A 275 8.68 -4.70 -14.87
N GLY A 276 7.46 -4.82 -14.37
CA GLY A 276 7.15 -4.93 -12.95
C GLY A 276 6.86 -6.37 -12.50
N MET A 277 7.15 -6.67 -11.24
CA MET A 277 6.52 -7.75 -10.48
C MET A 277 6.08 -7.22 -9.11
N ILE A 278 5.06 -7.83 -8.52
CA ILE A 278 4.62 -7.60 -7.15
C ILE A 278 4.78 -8.88 -6.34
N VAL A 279 5.32 -8.73 -5.14
CA VAL A 279 5.52 -9.81 -4.17
C VAL A 279 4.71 -9.50 -2.93
N CYS A 280 3.93 -10.48 -2.50
CA CYS A 280 3.00 -10.36 -1.38
C CYS A 280 2.82 -11.71 -0.68
N ARG A 281 2.19 -11.72 0.50
CA ARG A 281 1.78 -12.96 1.18
C ARG A 281 0.31 -12.91 1.50
N GLY A 282 -0.35 -14.07 1.41
CA GLY A 282 -1.78 -14.15 1.62
C GLY A 282 -2.33 -15.58 1.67
N LYS A 283 -3.66 -15.66 1.74
CA LYS A 283 -4.44 -16.90 1.65
C LYS A 283 -5.00 -17.03 0.24
N ASN A 284 -5.23 -18.26 -0.20
CA ASN A 284 -5.99 -18.51 -1.43
C ASN A 284 -7.49 -18.51 -1.10
N LEU A 285 -8.26 -17.67 -1.77
CA LEU A 285 -9.72 -17.69 -1.76
C LEU A 285 -10.20 -17.79 -3.21
N ASN A 286 -10.80 -18.94 -3.56
CA ASN A 286 -11.37 -19.19 -4.88
C ASN A 286 -10.41 -18.91 -6.05
N GLY A 287 -9.13 -19.23 -5.90
CA GLY A 287 -8.10 -19.02 -6.93
C GLY A 287 -7.48 -17.62 -6.90
N SER A 288 -7.93 -16.71 -6.04
CA SER A 288 -7.33 -15.40 -5.83
C SER A 288 -6.50 -15.37 -4.55
N LEU A 289 -5.36 -14.68 -4.58
CA LEU A 289 -4.61 -14.39 -3.37
C LEU A 289 -5.21 -13.18 -2.64
N ILE A 290 -5.59 -13.38 -1.38
CA ILE A 290 -6.17 -12.34 -0.54
C ILE A 290 -5.36 -12.09 0.73
N VAL A 291 -5.45 -10.86 1.21
CA VAL A 291 -4.98 -10.41 2.51
C VAL A 291 -6.17 -9.87 3.29
N GLU A 292 -6.38 -10.44 4.47
CA GLU A 292 -7.46 -10.06 5.38
C GLU A 292 -6.95 -9.09 6.43
N ASN A 293 -7.88 -8.41 7.12
CA ASN A 293 -7.61 -7.55 8.27
C ASN A 293 -6.74 -6.30 8.01
N THR A 294 -6.31 -6.08 6.77
CA THR A 294 -5.74 -4.79 6.35
C THR A 294 -6.72 -3.67 6.67
N ALA A 295 -6.24 -2.46 6.96
CA ALA A 295 -7.09 -1.31 7.32
C ALA A 295 -7.80 -1.39 8.68
N THR A 296 -7.52 -2.42 9.48
CA THR A 296 -8.13 -2.59 10.81
C THR A 296 -7.06 -2.61 11.91
N ASN A 297 -7.48 -2.60 13.17
CA ASN A 297 -6.57 -2.81 14.30
C ASN A 297 -5.96 -4.22 14.33
N HIS A 298 -6.45 -5.15 13.50
CA HIS A 298 -5.92 -6.52 13.34
C HIS A 298 -4.85 -6.63 12.25
N ASP A 299 -4.37 -5.51 11.70
CA ASP A 299 -3.14 -5.43 10.90
C ASP A 299 -1.90 -5.32 11.81
N ASP A 300 -1.88 -6.11 12.88
CA ASP A 300 -0.92 -6.11 13.99
C ASP A 300 -0.11 -7.41 14.08
N GLU A 301 -0.29 -8.31 13.11
CA GLU A 301 0.40 -9.60 13.05
C GLU A 301 1.29 -9.72 11.82
N ILE A 302 2.50 -10.24 12.03
CA ILE A 302 3.48 -10.57 10.99
C ILE A 302 4.29 -11.81 11.39
N GLU A 303 4.83 -12.50 10.40
CA GLU A 303 5.66 -13.68 10.52
C GLU A 303 7.10 -13.27 10.17
N ARG A 304 7.88 -12.94 11.20
CA ARG A 304 9.22 -12.34 11.07
C ARG A 304 10.16 -13.20 10.23
N GLU A 305 10.16 -14.50 10.48
CA GLU A 305 11.03 -15.45 9.77
C GLU A 305 10.73 -15.45 8.26
N LYS A 306 9.45 -15.24 7.89
CA LYS A 306 9.04 -15.17 6.48
C LYS A 306 9.47 -13.87 5.79
N ILE A 307 9.52 -12.77 6.53
CA ILE A 307 10.03 -11.47 6.05
C ILE A 307 11.54 -11.57 5.81
N GLU A 308 12.28 -12.14 6.75
CA GLU A 308 13.73 -12.33 6.62
C GLU A 308 14.09 -13.31 5.51
N ALA A 309 13.39 -14.45 5.43
CA ALA A 309 13.55 -15.40 4.34
C ALA A 309 13.31 -14.74 2.97
N LEU A 310 12.22 -13.98 2.85
CA LEU A 310 11.92 -13.28 1.60
C LEU A 310 12.98 -12.22 1.26
N ALA A 311 13.48 -11.46 2.24
CA ALA A 311 14.56 -10.51 2.02
C ALA A 311 15.83 -11.21 1.49
N ASN A 312 16.17 -12.38 2.04
CA ASN A 312 17.29 -13.20 1.56
C ASN A 312 17.06 -13.70 0.12
N ASP A 313 15.84 -14.15 -0.20
CA ASP A 313 15.47 -14.64 -1.53
C ASP A 313 15.54 -13.53 -2.58
N LEU A 314 15.01 -12.35 -2.26
CA LEU A 314 15.05 -11.19 -3.13
C LEU A 314 16.46 -10.60 -3.28
N THR A 315 17.29 -10.69 -2.24
CA THR A 315 18.71 -10.32 -2.34
C THR A 315 19.44 -11.26 -3.30
N GLU A 316 19.16 -12.57 -3.26
CA GLU A 316 19.73 -13.54 -4.19
C GLU A 316 19.25 -13.29 -5.62
N LEU A 317 17.95 -13.03 -5.81
CA LEU A 317 17.40 -12.64 -7.10
C LEU A 317 18.10 -11.39 -7.64
N ALA A 318 18.27 -10.35 -6.80
CA ALA A 318 18.92 -9.11 -7.19
C ALA A 318 20.35 -9.32 -7.71
N LYS A 319 21.11 -10.27 -7.14
CA LYS A 319 22.45 -10.65 -7.63
C LYS A 319 22.42 -11.25 -9.03
N GLN A 320 21.36 -11.96 -9.38
CA GLN A 320 21.21 -12.63 -10.68
C GLN A 320 20.69 -11.70 -11.78
N ILE A 321 19.99 -10.62 -11.42
CA ILE A 321 19.31 -9.76 -12.40
C ILE A 321 19.91 -8.36 -12.53
N SER A 322 20.87 -7.97 -11.66
CA SER A 322 21.48 -6.63 -11.62
C SER A 322 22.91 -6.60 -12.18
#